data_AF-A0A931UZ29-F1
#
_entry.id   AF-A0A931UZ29-F1
#
_cell.length_a   1.000
_cell.length_b   1.000
_cell.length_c   1.000
_cell.angle_alpha   90.00
_cell.angle_beta   90.00
_cell.angle_gamma   90.00
#
_symmetry.space_group_name_H-M   'P 1'
#
loop_
_entity.id
_entity.type
_entity.pdbx_description
1 polymer ?
#
loop_
_entity_poly.entity_id
_entity_poly.type
_entity_poly.pdbx_seq_one_letter_code
_entity_poly.pdbx_strand_id
1 'polypeptide(L)'
;MIDTAPWVNRSHPGSPTVPLLLSDADRAALLVMLRSQKLERRVYVRGQALLMMADGVATCDVARLLGIHERTAFEWRARFTCDAPLSKL
;
A
#
# COMPACT_ATOMS: atom_id res chain seq x y z
N MET A 1 -3.96 7.72 -9.60
CA MET A 1 -3.56 7.26 -8.24
C MET A 1 -4.58 7.79 -7.25
N ILE A 2 -4.88 7.01 -6.21
CA ILE A 2 -5.79 7.44 -5.12
C ILE A 2 -5.04 8.42 -4.23
N ASP A 3 -5.69 9.53 -3.88
CA ASP A 3 -5.18 10.46 -2.87
C ASP A 3 -5.30 9.84 -1.47
N THR A 4 -4.16 9.64 -0.82
CA THR A 4 -4.05 9.00 0.50
C THR A 4 -4.11 9.99 1.65
N ALA A 5 -3.88 11.30 1.40
CA ALA A 5 -3.83 12.34 2.42
C ALA A 5 -5.03 12.34 3.41
N PRO A 6 -6.30 12.21 2.98
CA PRO A 6 -7.42 12.21 3.92
C PRO A 6 -7.50 10.96 4.80
N TRP A 7 -6.78 9.89 4.47
CA TRP A 7 -6.87 8.59 5.15
C TRP A 7 -5.76 8.34 6.16
N VAL A 8 -4.61 8.99 6.02
CA VAL A 8 -3.44 8.79 6.90
C VAL A 8 -3.74 9.18 8.36
N ASN A 9 -4.49 10.26 8.58
CA ASN A 9 -4.78 10.77 9.92
C ASN A 9 -6.24 10.57 10.36
N ARG A 10 -6.95 9.63 9.74
CA ARG A 10 -8.34 9.34 10.13
C ARG A 10 -8.34 8.69 11.52
N SER A 11 -9.16 9.20 12.45
CA SER A 11 -9.37 8.55 13.75
C SER A 11 -10.00 7.17 13.57
N HIS A 12 -9.35 6.16 14.15
CA HIS A 12 -9.86 4.80 14.29
C HIS A 12 -9.75 4.38 15.75
N PRO A 13 -10.61 3.47 16.24
CA PRO A 13 -10.42 2.88 17.56
C PRO A 13 -9.11 2.07 17.57
N GLY A 14 -8.16 2.44 18.44
CA GLY A 14 -6.87 1.78 18.61
C GLY A 14 -5.67 2.69 18.35
N SER A 15 -4.48 2.09 18.34
CA SER A 15 -3.22 2.81 18.09
C SER A 15 -3.10 3.24 16.63
N PRO A 16 -2.44 4.38 16.35
CA PRO A 16 -2.13 4.81 14.98
C PRO A 16 -1.41 3.72 14.18
N THR A 17 -1.69 3.65 12.88
CA THR A 17 -1.03 2.68 12.00
C THR A 17 0.41 3.09 11.78
N VAL A 18 1.35 2.19 12.07
CA VAL A 18 2.77 2.39 11.77
C VAL A 18 2.97 2.30 10.25
N PRO A 19 3.55 3.30 9.58
CA PRO A 19 3.84 3.21 8.14
C PRO A 19 4.80 2.05 7.82
N LEU A 20 4.62 1.41 6.67
CA LEU A 20 5.61 0.45 6.19
C LEU A 20 6.91 1.17 5.79
N LEU A 21 8.04 0.59 6.17
CA LEU A 21 9.34 1.08 5.71
C LEU A 21 9.48 0.80 4.22
N LEU A 22 9.60 1.87 3.45
CA LEU A 22 9.85 1.83 2.01
C LEU A 22 10.93 2.86 1.71
N SER A 23 12.04 2.44 1.11
CA SER A 23 13.11 3.37 0.74
C SER A 23 12.62 4.37 -0.30
N ASP A 24 13.23 5.56 -0.36
CA ASP A 24 12.87 6.58 -1.36
C ASP A 24 13.10 6.08 -2.79
N ALA A 25 14.14 5.27 -2.99
CA ALA A 25 14.43 4.63 -4.28
C ALA A 25 13.32 3.65 -4.68
N ASP A 26 12.88 2.79 -3.75
CA ASP A 26 11.81 1.83 -4.00
C ASP A 26 10.47 2.53 -4.23
N ARG A 27 10.19 3.59 -3.46
CA ARG A 27 9.01 4.44 -3.66
C ARG A 27 9.02 5.04 -5.06
N ALA A 28 10.15 5.61 -5.50
CA ALA A 28 10.27 6.20 -6.84
C ALA A 28 10.05 5.15 -7.94
N ALA A 29 10.67 3.97 -7.81
CA ALA A 29 10.49 2.86 -8.75
C ALA A 29 9.03 2.39 -8.81
N LEU A 30 8.37 2.25 -7.66
CA LEU A 30 6.96 1.89 -7.55
C LEU A 30 6.05 2.90 -8.26
N LEU A 31 6.29 4.19 -8.06
CA LEU A 31 5.53 5.26 -8.70
C LEU A 31 5.68 5.25 -10.23
N VAL A 32 6.88 4.97 -10.73
CA VAL A 32 7.13 4.80 -12.17
C VAL A 32 6.37 3.59 -12.72
N MET A 33 6.44 2.44 -12.02
CA MET A 33 5.69 1.24 -12.40
C MET A 33 4.18 1.49 -12.47
N LEU A 34 3.60 2.14 -11.46
CA LEU A 34 2.16 2.40 -11.37
C LEU A 34 1.64 3.36 -12.45
N ARG A 35 2.51 4.17 -13.06
CA ARG A 35 2.16 5.04 -14.20
C ARG A 35 2.15 4.28 -15.54
N SER A 36 2.69 3.07 -15.60
CA SER A 36 2.75 2.29 -16.83
C SER A 36 1.38 1.74 -17.23
N GLN A 37 0.95 2.03 -18.47
CA GLN A 37 -0.32 1.53 -19.02
C GLN A 37 -0.32 0.01 -19.27
N LYS A 38 0.85 -0.63 -19.30
CA LYS A 38 0.98 -2.08 -19.56
C LYS A 38 0.97 -2.92 -18.29
N LEU A 39 0.80 -2.31 -17.12
CA LEU A 39 0.85 -3.03 -15.85
C LEU A 39 -0.41 -3.89 -15.68
N GLU A 40 -0.21 -5.17 -15.37
CA GLU A 40 -1.33 -6.06 -15.07
C GLU A 40 -2.10 -5.56 -13.85
N ARG A 41 -3.43 -5.60 -13.90
CA ARG A 41 -4.31 -5.11 -12.83
C ARG A 41 -3.93 -5.66 -11.45
N ARG A 42 -3.56 -6.94 -11.34
CA ARG A 42 -3.17 -7.57 -10.07
C ARG A 42 -1.93 -6.90 -9.44
N VAL A 43 -0.94 -6.57 -10.26
CA VAL A 43 0.30 -5.93 -9.83
C VAL A 43 0.03 -4.47 -9.49
N TYR A 44 -0.81 -3.79 -10.28
CA TYR A 44 -1.25 -2.43 -9.98
C TYR A 44 -1.94 -2.34 -8.61
N VAL A 45 -2.90 -3.22 -8.32
CA VAL A 45 -3.64 -3.21 -7.03
C VAL A 45 -2.69 -3.46 -5.85
N ARG A 46 -1.77 -4.42 -5.96
CA ARG A 46 -0.76 -4.69 -4.92
C ARG A 46 0.21 -3.54 -4.72
N GLY A 47 0.69 -2.97 -5.82
CA GLY A 47 1.61 -1.83 -5.78
C GLY A 47 0.94 -0.60 -5.17
N GLN A 48 -0.33 -0.38 -5.49
CA GLN A 48 -1.10 0.68 -4.89
C GLN A 48 -1.33 0.44 -3.39
N ALA A 49 -1.61 -0.80 -2.97
CA ALA A 49 -1.73 -1.16 -1.56
C ALA A 49 -0.42 -0.90 -0.79
N LEU A 50 0.72 -1.30 -1.35
CA LEU A 50 2.05 -1.05 -0.76
C LEU A 50 2.28 0.44 -0.55
N LEU A 51 1.99 1.27 -1.56
CA LEU A 51 2.17 2.72 -1.45
C LEU A 51 1.28 3.33 -0.35
N MET A 52 0.00 2.94 -0.27
CA MET A 52 -0.88 3.45 0.79
C MET A 52 -0.43 3.02 2.19
N MET A 53 0.04 1.78 2.35
CA MET A 53 0.55 1.29 3.63
C MET A 53 1.86 1.99 4.02
N ALA A 54 2.70 2.36 3.05
CA ALA A 54 3.90 3.18 3.25
C ALA A 54 3.58 4.65 3.54
N ASP A 55 2.47 5.18 3.04
CA ASP A 55 1.94 6.50 3.41
C ASP A 55 1.35 6.51 4.84
N GLY A 56 1.16 5.34 5.46
CA GLY A 56 0.58 5.22 6.81
C GLY A 56 -0.93 5.01 6.85
N VAL A 57 -1.57 4.75 5.71
CA VAL A 57 -3.00 4.46 5.66
C VAL A 57 -3.29 3.14 6.39
N ALA A 58 -4.35 3.13 7.20
CA ALA A 58 -4.80 1.94 7.92
C ALA A 58 -5.14 0.80 6.96
N THR A 59 -4.69 -0.42 7.27
CA THR A 59 -4.86 -1.60 6.40
C THR A 59 -6.32 -1.88 6.04
N CYS A 60 -7.26 -1.62 6.96
CA CYS A 60 -8.69 -1.74 6.72
C CYS A 60 -9.21 -0.71 5.70
N ASP A 61 -8.72 0.53 5.74
CA ASP A 61 -9.08 1.56 4.75
C ASP A 61 -8.45 1.27 3.39
N VAL A 62 -7.21 0.75 3.36
CA VAL A 62 -6.59 0.26 2.11
C VAL A 62 -7.47 -0.81 1.45
N ALA A 63 -7.99 -1.76 2.25
CA ALA A 63 -8.88 -2.81 1.74
C ALA A 63 -10.16 -2.24 1.13
N ARG A 64 -10.81 -1.29 1.83
CA ARG A 64 -12.01 -0.59 1.33
C ARG A 64 -11.75 0.20 0.06
N LEU A 65 -10.68 0.99 0.04
CA LEU A 65 -10.31 1.84 -1.10
C LEU A 65 -9.98 1.03 -2.36
N LEU A 66 -9.40 -0.16 -2.19
CA LEU A 66 -9.04 -1.05 -3.29
C LEU A 66 -10.13 -2.08 -3.63
N GLY A 67 -11.21 -2.15 -2.85
CA GLY A 67 -12.29 -3.14 -3.04
C GLY A 67 -11.82 -4.58 -2.83
N ILE A 68 -10.86 -4.81 -1.94
CA ILE A 68 -10.36 -6.14 -1.57
C ILE A 68 -10.78 -6.52 -0.16
N HIS A 69 -10.71 -7.82 0.16
CA HIS A 69 -11.03 -8.29 1.51
C HIS A 69 -9.95 -7.87 2.51
N GLU A 70 -10.34 -7.46 3.72
CA GLU A 70 -9.41 -6.98 4.77
C GLU A 70 -8.31 -8.01 5.08
N ARG A 71 -8.69 -9.29 5.24
CA ARG A 71 -7.73 -10.40 5.41
C ARG A 71 -6.62 -10.40 4.35
N THR A 72 -6.95 -10.15 3.09
CA THR A 72 -5.97 -10.10 1.99
C THR A 72 -5.02 -8.92 2.16
N ALA A 73 -5.52 -7.75 2.57
CA ALA A 73 -4.69 -6.58 2.83
C ALA A 73 -3.73 -6.82 4.01
N PHE A 74 -4.18 -7.49 5.08
CA PHE A 74 -3.32 -7.88 6.20
C PHE A 74 -2.23 -8.88 5.79
N GLU A 75 -2.57 -9.88 4.96
CA GLU A 75 -1.60 -10.83 4.42
C GLU A 75 -0.55 -10.14 3.55
N TRP A 76 -0.94 -9.14 2.74
CA TRP A 76 0.00 -8.34 1.96
C TRP A 76 0.90 -7.50 2.84
N ARG A 77 0.34 -6.83 3.86
CA ARG A 77 1.13 -6.05 4.82
C ARG A 77 2.23 -6.89 5.46
N ALA A 78 1.90 -8.10 5.91
CA ALA A 78 2.87 -9.02 6.48
C ALA A 78 3.98 -9.41 5.48
N ARG A 79 3.64 -9.59 4.19
CA ARG A 79 4.60 -9.89 3.12
C ARG A 79 5.49 -8.72 2.77
N PHE A 80 4.98 -7.50 2.84
CA PHE A 80 5.71 -6.27 2.53
C PHE A 80 6.61 -5.82 3.68
N THR A 81 6.45 -6.35 4.89
CA THR A 81 7.40 -6.16 6.00
C THR A 81 8.68 -6.97 5.75
N CYS A 82 9.47 -6.54 4.77
CA CYS A 82 10.79 -7.08 4.44
C CYS A 82 11.64 -5.99 3.77
N ASP A 83 12.94 -6.24 3.61
CA ASP A 83 13.88 -5.26 3.04
C ASP A 83 13.61 -4.93 1.56
N ALA A 84 12.95 -5.84 0.82
CA ALA A 84 12.72 -5.71 -0.62
C ALA A 84 11.24 -5.92 -1.00
N PRO A 85 10.32 -5.01 -0.62
CA PRO A 85 8.88 -5.19 -0.79
C PRO A 85 8.44 -5.23 -2.26
N LEU A 86 9.14 -4.55 -3.17
CA LEU A 86 8.89 -4.57 -4.61
C LEU A 86 8.98 -5.97 -5.23
N SER A 87 9.81 -6.86 -4.65
CA SER A 87 9.95 -8.24 -5.10
C SER A 87 8.71 -9.11 -4.84
N LYS A 88 7.73 -8.60 -4.07
CA LYS A 88 6.53 -9.32 -3.62
C LYS A 88 5.24 -8.88 -4.33
N LEU A 89 5.35 -7.99 -5.31
CA LEU A 89 4.23 -7.53 -6.14
C LEU A 89 3.77 -8.62 -7.12
#